data_AF-A0A2G5UUJ6-F1
#
_entry.id   AF-A0A2G5UUJ6-F1
#
_cell.length_a   1.000
_cell.length_b   1.000
_cell.length_c   1.000
_cell.angle_alpha   90.00
_cell.angle_beta   90.00
_cell.angle_gamma   90.00
#
_symmetry.space_group_name_H-M   'P 1'
#
loop_
_entity.id
_entity.type
_entity.pdbx_description
1 polymer ?
#
loop_
_entity_poly.entity_id
_entity_poly.type
_entity_poly.pdbx_seq_one_letter_code
_entity_poly.pdbx_strand_id
1 'polypeptide(L)'
;MTRATTTLLIFLLPVVYSMVVWPVLDRNSTRSTIVRPKNWAEKNLGQWCRNFTVNEHTQCPQASAFHQFDCCGQHETECCFAIQGWVIVILIIVGTCASIVLIFSTLLKLNLICPLPYSTKPIPPAYTGIHD
;
A
#
# COMPACT_ATOMS: atom_id res chain seq x y z
N MET A 1 -18.49 0.68 -23.28
CA MET A 1 -17.30 -0.18 -23.07
C MET A 1 -16.04 0.60 -22.71
N THR A 2 -15.71 1.70 -23.41
CA THR A 2 -14.49 2.50 -23.18
C THR A 2 -14.32 3.08 -21.77
N ARG A 3 -15.40 3.54 -21.11
CA ARG A 3 -15.30 4.13 -19.76
C ARG A 3 -14.87 3.14 -18.68
N ALA A 4 -15.34 1.89 -18.73
CA ALA A 4 -15.00 0.87 -17.74
C ALA A 4 -13.56 0.37 -17.90
N THR A 5 -13.07 0.28 -19.15
CA THR A 5 -11.67 -0.05 -19.44
C THR A 5 -10.71 1.03 -18.97
N THR A 6 -11.07 2.32 -19.08
CA THR A 6 -10.23 3.42 -18.57
C THR A 6 -10.11 3.38 -17.04
N THR A 7 -11.20 3.12 -16.30
CA THR A 7 -11.13 3.00 -14.83
C THR A 7 -10.29 1.80 -14.40
N LEU A 8 -10.42 0.66 -15.08
CA LEU A 8 -9.63 -0.55 -14.80
C LEU A 8 -8.13 -0.32 -15.04
N LEU A 9 -7.76 0.40 -16.11
CA LEU A 9 -6.37 0.77 -16.41
C LEU A 9 -5.76 1.68 -15.33
N ILE A 10 -6.53 2.62 -14.77
CA ILE A 10 -6.09 3.49 -13.67
C ILE A 10 -5.79 2.68 -12.39
N PHE A 11 -6.52 1.58 -12.13
CA PHE A 11 -6.28 0.71 -10.98
C PHE A 11 -5.09 -0.23 -11.14
N LEU A 12 -4.75 -0.62 -12.37
CA LEU A 12 -3.61 -1.49 -12.65
C LEU A 12 -2.28 -0.74 -12.65
N LEU A 13 -2.29 0.57 -12.98
CA LEU A 13 -1.11 1.42 -12.97
C LEU A 13 -0.29 1.41 -11.66
N PRO A 14 -0.87 1.61 -10.45
CA PRO A 14 -0.10 1.59 -9.21
C PRO A 14 0.49 0.22 -8.88
N VAL A 15 -0.15 -0.88 -9.32
CA VAL A 15 0.35 -2.26 -9.14
C VAL A 15 1.55 -2.53 -10.03
N VAL A 16 1.57 -1.99 -11.25
CA VAL A 16 2.72 -2.10 -12.16
C VAL A 16 3.87 -1.19 -11.71
N TYR A 17 3.56 -0.03 -11.13
CA TYR A 17 4.57 0.89 -10.60
C TYR A 17 5.13 0.51 -9.24
N SER A 18 4.51 -0.41 -8.50
CA SER A 18 5.03 -0.91 -7.22
C SER A 18 6.20 -1.89 -7.38
N MET A 19 7.10 -1.64 -8.33
CA MET A 19 8.35 -2.37 -8.45
C MET A 19 9.13 -2.21 -7.15
N VAL A 20 9.01 -3.18 -6.25
CA VAL A 20 9.86 -3.32 -5.08
C VAL A 20 11.25 -3.65 -5.61
N VAL A 21 12.13 -2.66 -5.65
CA VAL A 21 13.54 -2.89 -5.98
C VAL A 21 14.13 -3.70 -4.84
N TRP A 22 14.28 -5.00 -5.06
CA TRP A 22 14.98 -5.87 -4.13
C TRP A 22 16.47 -5.53 -4.17
N PRO A 23 17.13 -5.30 -3.02
CA PRO A 23 18.56 -5.06 -3.02
C PRO A 23 19.26 -6.30 -3.60
N VAL A 24 20.19 -6.07 -4.53
CA VAL A 24 21.00 -7.13 -5.11
C VAL A 24 21.87 -7.70 -3.99
N LEU A 25 21.61 -8.94 -3.58
CA LEU A 25 22.50 -9.63 -2.64
C LEU A 25 23.83 -9.91 -3.33
N ASP A 26 24.86 -9.13 -3.00
CA ASP A 26 26.21 -9.47 -3.41
C ASP A 26 26.67 -10.72 -2.64
N ARG A 27 26.77 -11.84 -3.35
CA ARG A 27 27.14 -13.16 -2.82
C ARG A 27 28.56 -13.20 -2.23
N ASN A 28 29.39 -12.21 -2.56
CA ASN A 28 30.82 -12.23 -2.27
C ASN A 28 31.23 -11.39 -1.05
N SER A 29 30.28 -10.79 -0.34
CA SER A 29 30.51 -10.20 0.98
C SER A 29 31.00 -11.30 1.93
N THR A 30 32.30 -11.28 2.21
CA THR A 30 33.05 -12.21 3.05
C THR A 30 32.26 -12.58 4.31
N ARG A 31 32.13 -13.89 4.53
CA ARG A 31 31.54 -14.57 5.70
C ARG A 31 31.62 -13.70 6.96
N SER A 32 30.54 -12.98 7.24
CA SER A 32 30.41 -12.17 8.44
C SER A 32 30.67 -13.06 9.66
N THR A 33 31.68 -12.70 10.46
CA THR A 33 32.01 -13.35 11.74
C THR A 33 30.99 -13.05 12.83
N ILE A 34 29.91 -12.32 12.49
CA ILE A 34 28.82 -11.97 13.39
C ILE A 34 27.98 -13.22 13.63
N VAL A 35 27.95 -13.66 14.89
CA VAL A 35 27.07 -14.73 15.36
C VAL A 35 25.62 -14.32 15.04
N ARG A 36 24.92 -15.10 14.21
CA ARG A 36 23.50 -14.81 13.93
C ARG A 36 22.73 -14.80 15.25
N PRO A 37 21.91 -13.78 15.51
CA PRO A 37 21.07 -13.77 16.70
C PRO A 37 20.20 -15.03 16.71
N LYS A 38 20.17 -15.72 17.86
CA LYS A 38 19.41 -16.98 18.01
C LYS A 38 17.91 -16.71 18.15
N ASN A 39 17.56 -15.54 18.68
CA ASN A 39 16.20 -15.17 19.05
C ASN A 39 15.81 -13.84 18.37
N TRP A 40 14.52 -13.67 18.08
CA TRP A 40 14.00 -12.45 17.45
C TRP A 40 14.18 -11.19 18.31
N ALA A 41 14.17 -11.34 19.64
CA ALA A 41 14.38 -10.24 20.59
C ALA A 41 15.81 -9.66 20.55
N GLU A 42 16.79 -10.44 20.08
CA GLU A 42 18.20 -10.05 19.99
C GLU A 42 18.57 -9.50 18.60
N LYS A 43 17.63 -9.57 17.66
CA LYS A 43 17.84 -9.05 16.32
C LYS A 43 17.65 -7.54 16.35
N ASN A 44 18.75 -6.81 16.53
CA ASN A 44 18.80 -5.39 16.17
C ASN A 44 18.50 -5.32 14.67
N LEU A 45 17.27 -4.94 14.32
CA LEU A 45 16.83 -4.82 12.92
C LEU A 45 17.47 -3.61 12.21
N GLY A 46 18.31 -2.85 12.91
CA GLY A 46 19.14 -1.80 12.32
C GLY A 46 20.17 -2.40 11.39
N GLN A 47 20.08 -2.06 10.10
CA GLN A 47 21.07 -2.42 9.09
C GLN A 47 22.38 -1.66 9.36
N TRP A 48 23.51 -2.28 9.00
CA TRP A 48 24.79 -1.58 8.94
C TRP A 48 25.01 -1.06 7.53
N CYS A 49 25.30 0.24 7.41
CA CYS A 49 25.72 0.85 6.16
C CYS A 49 27.23 1.06 6.21
N ARG A 50 27.96 0.43 5.30
CA ARG A 50 29.42 0.42 5.31
C ARG A 50 29.96 0.45 3.90
N ASN A 51 30.95 1.31 3.71
CA ASN A 51 31.73 1.36 2.50
C ASN A 51 33.20 1.09 2.81
N PHE A 52 33.70 -0.03 2.30
CA PHE A 52 35.06 -0.48 2.55
C PHE A 52 36.12 0.37 1.83
N THR A 53 35.75 1.03 0.73
CA THR A 53 36.67 1.84 -0.08
C THR A 53 37.07 3.13 0.65
N VAL A 54 36.09 3.78 1.29
CA VAL A 54 36.32 5.01 2.08
C VAL A 54 36.50 4.73 3.58
N ASN A 55 36.39 3.47 3.99
CA ASN A 55 36.49 3.01 5.38
C ASN A 55 35.54 3.71 6.36
N GLU A 56 34.33 4.00 5.89
CA GLU A 56 33.26 4.59 6.70
C GLU A 56 32.17 3.57 6.99
N HIS A 57 31.59 3.65 8.18
CA HIS A 57 30.48 2.79 8.59
C HIS A 57 29.54 3.49 9.58
N THR A 58 28.26 3.28 9.40
CA THR A 58 27.21 3.79 10.28
C THR A 58 26.26 2.66 10.64
N GLN A 59 25.94 2.54 11.93
CA GLN A 59 24.88 1.65 12.38
C GLN A 59 23.55 2.39 12.34
N CYS A 60 22.59 1.86 11.58
CA CYS A 60 21.27 2.48 11.51
C CYS A 60 20.47 2.24 12.80
N PRO A 61 19.50 3.13 13.10
CA PRO A 61 18.58 2.94 14.22
C PRO A 61 17.81 1.63 14.10
N GLN A 62 17.22 1.21 15.22
CA GLN A 62 16.39 0.01 15.24
C GLN A 62 15.19 0.17 14.29
N ALA A 63 15.10 -0.69 13.28
CA ALA A 63 13.94 -0.78 12.42
C ALA A 63 12.72 -1.36 13.17
N SER A 64 11.54 -1.23 12.55
CA SER A 64 10.27 -1.68 13.11
C SER A 64 9.63 -2.74 12.21
N ALA A 65 8.41 -3.14 12.52
CA ALA A 65 7.60 -3.93 11.60
C ALA A 65 7.26 -3.13 10.33
N PHE A 66 7.02 -1.82 10.43
CA PHE A 66 6.48 -1.05 9.29
C PHE A 66 7.54 -0.36 8.43
N HIS A 67 8.74 -0.18 8.96
CA HIS A 67 9.80 0.54 8.29
C HIS A 67 11.14 -0.14 8.52
N GLN A 68 12.05 0.12 7.60
CA GLN A 68 13.44 -0.28 7.63
C GLN A 68 14.33 0.93 7.31
N PHE A 69 15.64 0.73 7.40
CA PHE A 69 16.61 1.72 6.98
C PHE A 69 17.46 1.12 5.87
N ASP A 70 17.53 1.84 4.74
CA ASP A 70 18.36 1.49 3.60
C ASP A 70 19.61 2.38 3.59
N CYS A 71 20.68 1.89 2.98
CA CYS A 71 21.90 2.66 2.81
C CYS A 71 21.74 3.66 1.67
N CYS A 72 22.23 4.87 1.89
CA CYS A 72 22.11 5.98 0.95
C CYS A 72 23.25 6.98 1.12
N GLY A 73 23.16 8.10 0.39
CA GLY A 73 24.17 9.16 0.40
C GLY A 73 25.32 8.87 -0.56
N GLN A 74 26.27 9.81 -0.65
CA GLN A 74 27.34 9.76 -1.65
C GLN A 74 28.25 8.52 -1.53
N HIS A 75 28.36 7.97 -0.33
CA HIS A 75 29.21 6.82 -0.02
C HIS A 75 28.44 5.57 0.41
N GLU A 76 27.10 5.55 0.33
CA GLU A 76 26.27 4.42 0.81
C GLU A 76 26.49 4.10 2.30
N THR A 77 26.82 5.14 3.09
CA THR A 77 27.13 5.04 4.52
C THR A 77 26.11 5.77 5.40
N GLU A 78 25.13 6.44 4.80
CA GLU A 78 24.05 7.12 5.50
C GLU A 78 22.82 6.20 5.61
N CYS A 79 21.99 6.43 6.63
CA CYS A 79 20.79 5.66 6.90
C CYS A 79 19.55 6.42 6.45
N CYS A 80 18.89 5.94 5.40
CA CYS A 80 17.65 6.51 4.89
C CYS A 80 16.43 5.69 5.32
N PHE A 81 15.36 6.37 5.73
CA PHE A 81 14.10 5.71 6.05
C PHE A 81 13.47 5.10 4.80
N ALA A 82 13.06 3.83 4.90
CA ALA A 82 12.34 3.13 3.86
C ALA A 82 11.14 2.37 4.45
N ILE A 83 10.04 2.31 3.71
CA ILE A 83 8.87 1.52 4.10
C ILE A 83 9.13 0.06 3.73
N GLN A 84 8.80 -0.87 4.61
CA GLN A 84 8.97 -2.29 4.30
C GLN A 84 8.05 -2.72 3.15
N GLY A 85 8.56 -3.55 2.24
CA GLY A 85 7.84 -3.95 1.02
C GLY A 85 6.46 -4.57 1.31
N TRP A 86 6.31 -5.36 2.38
CA TRP A 86 5.02 -5.94 2.73
C TRP A 86 3.96 -4.90 3.11
N VAL A 87 4.38 -3.78 3.74
CA VAL A 87 3.47 -2.68 4.11
C VAL A 87 2.95 -2.01 2.85
N ILE A 88 3.83 -1.79 1.87
CA ILE A 88 3.47 -1.24 0.56
C ILE A 88 2.42 -2.13 -0.11
N VAL A 89 2.65 -3.44 -0.13
CA VAL A 89 1.71 -4.42 -0.73
C VAL A 89 0.33 -4.35 -0.06
N ILE A 90 0.26 -4.34 1.28
CA ILE A 90 -1.01 -4.26 1.99
C ILE A 90 -1.72 -2.94 1.72
N LEU A 91 -0.99 -1.81 1.77
CA LEU A 91 -1.57 -0.49 1.50
C LEU A 91 -2.17 -0.42 0.09
N ILE A 92 -1.53 -1.03 -0.91
CA ILE A 92 -2.04 -1.08 -2.28
C ILE A 92 -3.33 -1.91 -2.34
N ILE A 93 -3.37 -3.09 -1.70
CA ILE A 93 -4.56 -3.94 -1.69
C ILE A 93 -5.73 -3.21 -1.01
N VAL A 94 -5.51 -2.63 0.17
CA VAL A 94 -6.56 -1.91 0.90
C VAL A 94 -7.01 -0.67 0.13
N GLY A 95 -6.07 0.10 -0.42
CA GLY A 95 -6.36 1.29 -1.21
C GLY A 95 -7.16 0.98 -2.47
N THR A 96 -6.84 -0.10 -3.17
CA THR A 96 -7.59 -0.55 -4.37
C THR A 96 -8.98 -1.06 -4.01
N CYS A 97 -9.15 -1.83 -2.93
CA CYS A 97 -10.48 -2.24 -2.47
C CYS A 97 -11.35 -1.05 -2.06
N ALA A 98 -10.80 -0.11 -1.27
CA ALA A 98 -11.54 1.06 -0.80
C ALA A 98 -11.99 1.97 -1.95
N SER A 99 -11.11 2.21 -2.91
CA SER A 99 -11.42 3.02 -4.09
C SER A 99 -12.49 2.38 -4.99
N ILE A 100 -12.49 1.07 -5.18
CA ILE A 100 -13.58 0.36 -5.87
C ILE A 100 -14.91 0.62 -5.15
N VAL A 101 -14.97 0.41 -3.83
CA VAL A 101 -16.20 0.63 -3.04
C VAL A 101 -16.69 2.08 -3.15
N LEU A 102 -15.78 3.06 -3.07
CA LEU A 102 -16.12 4.48 -3.20
C LEU A 102 -16.68 4.81 -4.59
N ILE A 103 -16.08 4.25 -5.65
CA ILE A 103 -16.55 4.45 -7.03
C ILE A 103 -17.93 3.81 -7.21
N PHE A 104 -18.15 2.57 -6.78
CA PHE A 104 -19.47 1.95 -6.86
C PHE A 104 -20.52 2.73 -6.07
N SER A 105 -20.19 3.17 -4.86
CA SER A 105 -21.09 3.95 -4.01
C SER A 105 -21.47 5.30 -4.63
N THR A 106 -20.50 5.99 -5.25
CA THR A 106 -20.75 7.26 -5.94
C THR A 106 -21.58 7.07 -7.21
N LEU A 107 -21.30 6.04 -8.00
CA LEU A 107 -22.07 5.73 -9.21
C LEU A 107 -23.53 5.34 -8.90
N LEU A 108 -23.75 4.60 -7.81
CA LEU A 108 -25.10 4.31 -7.31
C LEU A 108 -25.81 5.58 -6.83
N LYS A 109 -25.13 6.42 -6.04
CA LYS A 109 -25.72 7.67 -5.52
C LYS A 109 -26.10 8.65 -6.63
N LEU A 110 -25.36 8.64 -7.74
CA LEU A 110 -25.65 9.45 -8.91
C LEU A 110 -26.61 8.77 -9.91
N ASN A 111 -27.10 7.55 -9.62
CA ASN A 111 -27.98 6.76 -10.49
C ASN A 111 -27.39 6.50 -11.90
N LEU A 112 -26.06 6.49 -12.06
CA LEU A 112 -25.40 6.35 -13.36
C LEU A 112 -25.40 4.91 -13.91
N ILE A 113 -25.50 3.89 -13.05
CA ILE A 113 -25.32 2.46 -13.43
C ILE A 113 -26.59 1.63 -13.18
N CYS A 114 -27.33 1.91 -12.12
CA CYS A 114 -28.61 1.30 -11.85
C CYS A 114 -29.61 2.42 -11.58
N PRO A 115 -30.48 2.80 -12.52
CA PRO A 115 -31.61 3.66 -12.18
C PRO A 115 -32.49 2.87 -11.23
N LEU A 116 -32.37 3.12 -9.92
CA LEU A 116 -33.34 2.59 -8.98
C LEU A 116 -34.70 3.16 -9.38
N PRO A 117 -35.71 2.33 -9.69
CA PRO A 117 -37.06 2.86 -9.83
C PRO A 117 -37.39 3.53 -8.51
N TYR A 118 -37.63 4.84 -8.55
CA TYR A 118 -38.09 5.58 -7.39
C TYR A 118 -39.34 4.84 -6.91
N SER A 119 -39.25 4.20 -5.73
CA SER A 119 -40.40 3.56 -5.12
C SER A 119 -41.34 4.68 -4.70
N THR A 120 -42.23 5.07 -5.60
CA THR A 120 -43.34 5.97 -5.32
C THR A 120 -44.17 5.24 -4.27
N LYS A 121 -44.04 5.64 -3.00
CA LYS A 121 -44.98 5.16 -1.97
C LYS A 121 -46.38 5.45 -2.48
N PRO A 122 -47.26 4.44 -2.64
CA PRO A 122 -48.62 4.70 -3.06
C PRO A 122 -49.26 5.63 -2.03
N ILE A 123 -49.69 6.80 -2.49
CA ILE A 123 -50.53 7.71 -1.71
C ILE A 123 -51.82 6.95 -1.45
N PRO A 124 -52.21 6.73 -0.18
CA PRO A 124 -53.47 6.06 0.12
C PRO A 124 -54.62 6.87 -0.51
N PRO A 125 -55.62 6.20 -1.12
CA PRO A 125 -56.71 6.90 -1.77
C PRO A 125 -57.43 7.81 -0.76
N ALA A 126 -57.61 9.07 -1.14
CA ALA A 126 -58.37 10.03 -0.37
C ALA A 126 -59.81 9.49 -0.21
N TYR A 127 -60.22 9.29 1.05
CA TYR A 127 -61.57 8.87 1.41
C TYR A 127 -62.56 9.95 0.98
N THR A 128 -63.27 9.74 -0.14
CA THR A 128 -64.44 10.54 -0.49
C THR A 128 -65.61 9.98 0.30
N GLY A 129 -65.90 10.61 1.44
CA GLY A 129 -67.06 10.30 2.27
C GLY A 129 -68.35 10.36 1.43
N ILE A 130 -69.17 9.34 1.60
CA ILE A 130 -70.53 9.28 1.07
C ILE A 130 -71.35 10.28 1.88
N HIS A 131 -71.95 11.26 1.21
CA HIS A 131 -73.02 12.07 1.77
C HIS A 131 -74.34 11.38 1.41
N ASP A 132 -75.07 10.95 2.45
CA ASP A 132 -76.46 10.51 2.39
C ASP A 132 -77.41 11.67 1.99
#